data_AF-A0AAW8FXT6-F1
#
_entry.id   AF-A0AAW8FXT6-F1
#
_cell.length_a   1.000
_cell.length_b   1.000
_cell.length_c   1.000
_cell.angle_alpha   90.00
_cell.angle_beta   90.00
_cell.angle_gamma   90.00
#
_symmetry.space_group_name_H-M   'P 1'
#
loop_
_entity.id
_entity.type
_entity.pdbx_description
1 polymer ?
#
loop_
_entity_poly.entity_id
_entity_poly.type
_entity_poly.pdbx_seq_one_letter_code
_entity_poly.pdbx_strand_id
1 'polypeptide(L)' 'MSTLALLVVLLLVVVVVLLAAGAAYVVHRHPSWGQPLGAAFGAVTVMAALVGVILAR' A
#
# COMPACT_ATOMS: atom_id res chain seq x y z
N MET A 1 -21.43 -9.47 5.61
CA MET A 1 -20.09 -9.93 5.19
C MET A 1 -19.77 -11.22 5.92
N SER A 2 -19.21 -12.24 5.26
CA SER A 2 -18.88 -13.52 5.91
C SER A 2 -17.63 -13.40 6.79
N THR A 3 -17.47 -14.28 7.78
CA THR A 3 -16.26 -14.33 8.63
C THR A 3 -14.98 -14.48 7.81
N LEU A 4 -15.03 -15.25 6.71
CA LEU A 4 -13.92 -15.37 5.77
C LEU A 4 -13.55 -14.02 5.15
N ALA A 5 -14.53 -13.22 4.73
CA ALA A 5 -14.26 -11.90 4.18
C ALA A 5 -13.58 -10.97 5.20
N LEU A 6 -13.99 -11.03 6.47
CA LEU A 6 -13.35 -10.25 7.54
C LEU A 6 -11.89 -10.70 7.79
N LEU A 7 -11.62 -12.00 7.79
CA LEU A 7 -10.26 -12.53 7.95
C LEU A 7 -9.37 -12.14 6.76
N VAL A 8 -9.90 -12.16 5.54
CA VAL A 8 -9.17 -11.70 4.35
C VAL A 8 -8.86 -10.21 4.45
N VAL A 9 -9.82 -9.37 4.84
CA VAL A 9 -9.60 -7.94 5.04
C VAL A 9 -8.53 -7.70 6.11
N LEU A 10 -8.61 -8.40 7.24
CA LEU A 10 -7.60 -8.32 8.30
C LEU A 10 -6.21 -8.72 7.79
N LEU A 11 -6.11 -9.82 7.04
CA LEU A 11 -4.85 -10.28 6.45
C LEU A 11 -4.28 -9.22 5.50
N LEU A 12 -5.11 -8.63 4.63
CA LEU A 12 -4.67 -7.58 3.71
C LEU A 12 -4.15 -6.35 4.48
N VAL A 13 -4.83 -5.95 5.55
CA VAL A 13 -4.36 -4.85 6.41
C VAL A 13 -3.00 -5.17 7.03
N VAL A 14 -2.82 -6.38 7.56
CA VAL A 14 -1.54 -6.83 8.14
C VAL A 14 -0.43 -6.82 7.08
N VAL A 15 -0.69 -7.32 5.87
CA VAL A 15 0.27 -7.31 4.76
C VAL A 15 0.69 -5.88 4.40
N VAL A 16 -0.27 -4.95 4.29
CA VAL A 16 0.02 -3.54 3.99
C VAL A 16 0.90 -2.92 5.08
N VAL A 17 0.62 -3.19 6.36
CA VAL A 17 1.43 -2.70 7.48
C VAL A 17 2.85 -3.26 7.42
N LEU A 18 3.02 -4.56 7.15
CA LEU A 18 4.34 -5.18 7.01
C LEU A 18 5.15 -4.57 5.85
N LEU A 19 4.51 -4.31 4.71
CA LEU A 19 5.15 -3.66 3.57
C LEU A 19 5.57 -2.22 3.90
N ALA A 20 4.70 -1.47 4.60
CA ALA A 20 5.02 -0.11 5.03
C ALA A 20 6.20 -0.08 6.02
N ALA A 21 6.23 -1.01 6.99
CA ALA A 21 7.33 -1.15 7.93
C ALA A 21 8.64 -1.55 7.22
N GLY A 22 8.57 -2.46 6.25
CA GLY A 22 9.73 -2.84 5.43
C GLY A 22 10.27 -1.67 4.60
N ALA A 23 9.39 -0.90 3.95
CA ALA A 23 9.78 0.30 3.23
C ALA A 23 10.41 1.34 4.16
N ALA A 24 9.81 1.59 5.33
CA ALA A 24 10.36 2.50 6.33
C ALA A 24 11.74 2.05 6.82
N TYR A 25 11.94 0.75 7.05
CA TYR A 25 13.24 0.19 7.41
C TYR A 25 14.28 0.37 6.31
N VAL A 26 13.92 0.12 5.05
CA VAL A 26 14.81 0.34 3.89
C VAL A 26 15.19 1.81 3.78
N VAL A 27 14.24 2.73 3.90
CA VAL A 27 14.52 4.18 3.88
C VAL A 27 15.39 4.60 5.05
N HIS A 28 15.15 4.04 6.24
CA HIS A 28 15.97 4.31 7.42
C HIS A 28 17.43 3.85 7.22
N ARG A 29 17.64 2.66 6.63
CA ARG A 29 18.97 2.10 6.38
C ARG A 29 19.65 2.71 5.14
N HIS A 30 18.87 3.10 4.14
CA HIS A 30 19.33 3.69 2.89
C HIS A 30 18.50 4.93 2.54
N PRO A 31 18.86 6.12 3.07
CA PRO A 31 18.06 7.34 2.91
C PRO A 31 17.82 7.75 1.45
N SER A 32 18.73 7.39 0.54
CA SER A 32 18.60 7.64 -0.90
C SER A 32 17.38 6.97 -1.54
N TRP A 33 16.78 5.96 -0.88
CA TRP A 33 15.59 5.27 -1.37
C TRP A 33 14.28 5.94 -0.97
N GLY A 34 14.29 6.98 -0.12
CA GLY A 34 13.09 7.67 0.33
C GLY A 34 12.29 8.30 -0.82
N GLN A 35 12.95 9.10 -1.65
CA GLN A 35 12.33 9.75 -2.80
C GLN A 35 11.81 8.78 -3.87
N PRO A 36 12.57 7.75 -4.33
CA PRO A 36 12.05 6.81 -5.32
C PRO A 36 10.90 5.96 -4.79
N LEU A 37 10.95 5.51 -3.52
CA LEU A 37 9.84 4.77 -2.92
C LEU A 37 8.60 5.65 -2.75
N GLY A 38 8.76 6.89 -2.28
CA GLY A 38 7.66 7.84 -2.17
C GLY A 38 6.98 8.12 -3.52
N ALA A 39 7.77 8.31 -4.58
CA ALA A 39 7.24 8.49 -5.94
C ALA A 39 6.49 7.23 -6.43
N ALA A 40 7.05 6.04 -6.21
CA ALA A 40 6.42 4.79 -6.61
C ALA A 40 5.07 4.56 -5.89
N PHE A 41 5.04 4.72 -4.56
CA PHE A 41 3.80 4.59 -3.79
C PHE A 41 2.77 5.66 -4.20
N GLY A 42 3.20 6.91 -4.38
CA GLY A 42 2.31 7.98 -4.85
C GLY A 42 1.69 7.67 -6.21
N ALA A 43 2.47 7.18 -7.17
CA ALA A 43 1.96 6.80 -8.49
C ALA A 43 0.94 5.66 -8.41
N VAL A 44 1.21 4.64 -7.58
CA VAL A 44 0.27 3.52 -7.34
C VAL A 44 -1.02 4.02 -6.71
N THR A 45 -0.96 4.93 -5.73
CA THR A 45 -2.14 5.53 -5.11
C THR A 45 -2.99 6.31 -6.11
N VAL A 46 -2.36 7.12 -6.97
CA VAL A 46 -3.07 7.86 -8.03
C VAL A 46 -3.74 6.90 -9.00
N MET A 47 -3.02 5.87 -9.47
CA MET A 47 -3.58 4.85 -10.35
C MET A 47 -4.76 4.10 -9.72
N ALA A 48 -4.62 3.68 -8.46
CA ALA A 48 -5.69 3.01 -7.73
C ALA A 48 -6.91 3.92 -7.56
N ALA A 49 -6.71 5.21 -7.27
CA ALA A 49 -7.77 6.19 -7.15
C ALA A 49 -8.51 6.38 -8.49
N LEU A 50 -7.79 6.53 -9.61
CA LEU A 50 -8.37 6.67 -10.94
C LEU A 50 -9.17 5.43 -11.34
N VAL A 51 -8.60 4.24 -11.13
CA VAL A 51 -9.29 2.97 -11.39
C VAL A 51 -10.54 2.85 -10.52
N GLY A 52 -10.45 3.21 -9.24
CA GLY A 52 -11.59 3.23 -8.31
C GLY A 52 -12.72 4.15 -8.78
N VAL A 53 -12.38 5.37 -9.23
CA VAL A 53 -13.35 6.31 -9.82
C VAL A 53 -14.00 5.73 -11.09
N ILE A 54 -13.21 5.07 -11.96
CA ILE A 54 -13.73 4.45 -13.18
C ILE A 54 -14.65 3.27 -12.88
N LEU A 55 -14.39 2.49 -11.83
CA LEU A 55 -15.23 1.35 -11.44
C LEU A 55 -16.49 1.77 -10.66
N ALA A 56 -16.45 2.94 -9.99
CA ALA A 56 -17.56 3.45 -9.20
C ALA A 56 -18.62 4.23 -10.01
N ARG A 57 -18.34 4.50 -11.30
CA ARG A 57 -19.29 5.08 -12.25
C ARG A 57 -20.12 4.00 -12.93
#